data_AF-A0A0Q8VTH1-F1
#
_entry.id   AF-A0A0Q8VTH1-F1
#
_cell.length_a   1.000
_cell.length_b   1.000
_cell.length_c   1.000
_cell.angle_alpha   90.00
_cell.angle_beta   90.00
_cell.angle_gamma   90.00
#
_symmetry.space_group_name_H-M   'P 1'
#
loop_
_entity.id
_entity.type
_entity.pdbx_description
1 polymer ?
#
loop_
_entity_poly.entity_id
_entity_poly.type
_entity_poly.pdbx_seq_one_letter_code
_entity_poly.pdbx_strand_id
1 'polypeptide(L)'
;MSARIGWGVVVTVGTVVMLAACAPGSGFAVLDRSAGPDDELPFELPDSAAENVDLDSIRFSTEYEGERLYLAKGVTADAVCLLVVPEDHDDWSIGCGSTDGTIAVETAAGPYSIRPDGAPIPEGDTELTPNLSVVG
;
A
#
# COMPACT_ATOMS: atom_id res chain seq x y z
N MET A 1 -17.64 9.73 -69.70
CA MET A 1 -18.13 9.66 -68.29
C MET A 1 -18.72 8.27 -68.15
N SER A 2 -18.19 7.32 -67.39
CA SER A 2 -17.67 7.42 -66.02
C SER A 2 -16.69 6.27 -65.71
N ALA A 3 -15.58 6.58 -65.05
CA ALA A 3 -14.64 5.60 -64.49
C ALA A 3 -15.11 5.18 -63.09
N ARG A 4 -14.98 3.89 -62.73
CA ARG A 4 -15.07 3.43 -61.34
C ARG A 4 -13.91 2.50 -61.02
N ILE A 5 -13.08 2.99 -60.11
CA ILE A 5 -11.85 2.42 -59.56
C ILE A 5 -12.25 1.38 -58.51
N GLY A 6 -11.82 0.13 -58.68
CA GLY A 6 -11.98 -0.93 -57.67
C GLY A 6 -10.76 -0.99 -56.76
N TRP A 7 -10.93 -0.55 -55.51
CA TRP A 7 -9.91 -0.53 -54.46
C TRP A 7 -9.57 -1.94 -53.97
N GLY A 8 -8.27 -2.24 -53.86
CA GLY A 8 -7.76 -3.45 -53.23
C GLY A 8 -7.86 -3.37 -51.70
N VAL A 9 -8.33 -4.44 -51.08
CA VAL A 9 -8.34 -4.61 -49.63
C VAL A 9 -6.98 -5.17 -49.21
N VAL A 10 -6.17 -4.34 -48.56
CA VAL A 10 -4.96 -4.78 -47.85
C VAL A 10 -5.38 -5.05 -46.40
N VAL A 11 -5.38 -6.33 -46.00
CA VAL A 11 -5.61 -6.74 -44.61
C VAL A 11 -4.28 -6.61 -43.86
N THR A 12 -4.11 -5.55 -43.08
CA THR A 12 -2.99 -5.39 -42.16
C THR A 12 -3.22 -6.22 -40.90
N VAL A 13 -2.37 -7.23 -40.70
CA VAL A 13 -2.27 -8.02 -39.46
C VAL A 13 -1.75 -7.10 -38.35
N GLY A 14 -2.61 -6.81 -37.37
CA GLY A 14 -2.25 -6.01 -36.19
C GLY A 14 -1.59 -6.87 -35.12
N THR A 15 -0.29 -6.68 -34.91
CA THR A 15 0.47 -7.28 -33.81
C THR A 15 0.07 -6.60 -32.50
N VAL A 16 -0.64 -7.29 -31.62
CA VAL A 16 -0.95 -6.80 -30.27
C VAL A 16 0.30 -6.94 -29.41
N VAL A 17 1.05 -5.84 -29.24
CA VAL A 17 2.15 -5.77 -28.28
C VAL A 17 1.55 -5.49 -26.91
N MET A 18 1.44 -6.52 -26.07
CA MET A 18 1.16 -6.37 -24.65
C MET A 18 2.38 -5.70 -23.99
N LEU A 19 2.33 -4.38 -23.84
CA LEU A 19 3.30 -3.69 -23.00
C LEU A 19 3.03 -4.11 -21.55
N ALA A 20 3.89 -4.97 -21.00
CA ALA A 20 4.02 -5.14 -19.56
C ALA A 20 4.55 -3.81 -19.01
N ALA A 21 3.63 -2.92 -18.65
CA ALA A 21 3.94 -1.69 -17.96
C ALA A 21 4.48 -2.07 -16.58
N CYS A 22 5.80 -2.07 -16.44
CA CYS A 22 6.44 -2.04 -15.13
C CYS A 22 6.17 -0.64 -14.56
N ALA A 23 5.02 -0.47 -13.91
CA ALA A 23 4.77 0.73 -13.14
C ALA A 23 5.80 0.74 -11.99
N PRO A 24 6.47 1.88 -11.72
CA PRO A 24 7.24 2.01 -10.49
C PRO A 24 6.28 1.79 -9.32
N GLY A 25 6.48 0.71 -8.57
CA GLY A 25 5.70 0.38 -7.38
C GLY A 25 5.91 1.42 -6.28
N SER A 26 5.04 1.44 -5.28
CA SER A 26 5.12 2.44 -4.19
C SER A 26 6.33 2.26 -3.26
N GLY A 27 7.23 1.29 -3.54
CA GLY A 27 8.27 0.85 -2.62
C GLY A 27 7.75 -0.05 -1.50
N PHE A 28 6.47 -0.43 -1.56
CA PHE A 28 5.79 -1.29 -0.58
C PHE A 28 4.90 -2.27 -1.35
N ALA A 29 5.34 -3.51 -1.54
CA ALA A 29 4.62 -4.51 -2.32
C ALA A 29 3.21 -4.77 -1.79
N VAL A 30 3.01 -4.62 -0.48
CA VAL A 30 1.69 -4.73 0.16
C VAL A 30 0.70 -3.68 -0.34
N LEU A 31 1.15 -2.49 -0.74
CA LEU A 31 0.31 -1.40 -1.25
C LEU A 31 0.07 -1.48 -2.77
N ASP A 32 0.82 -2.32 -3.47
CA ASP A 32 0.72 -2.50 -4.93
C ASP A 32 -0.22 -3.65 -5.33
N ARG A 33 -0.67 -4.47 -4.36
CA ARG A 33 -1.68 -5.51 -4.62
C ARG A 33 -3.10 -4.94 -4.62
N SER A 34 -4.00 -5.67 -5.29
CA SER A 34 -5.44 -5.44 -5.21
C SER A 34 -5.95 -5.61 -3.77
N ALA A 35 -6.98 -4.84 -3.43
CA ALA A 35 -7.68 -4.98 -2.16
C ALA A 35 -8.32 -6.37 -2.06
N GLY A 36 -8.25 -6.95 -0.87
CA GLY A 36 -8.87 -8.20 -0.46
C GLY A 36 -9.78 -8.00 0.75
N PRO A 37 -10.50 -9.05 1.18
CA PRO A 37 -11.48 -8.94 2.27
C PRO A 37 -10.86 -8.54 3.62
N ASP A 38 -9.59 -8.88 3.86
CA ASP A 38 -8.92 -8.56 5.12
C ASP A 38 -8.49 -7.09 5.22
N ASP A 39 -8.58 -6.33 4.11
CA ASP A 39 -8.22 -4.91 4.05
C ASP A 39 -9.35 -3.98 4.51
N GLU A 40 -10.56 -4.52 4.68
CA GLU A 40 -11.69 -3.75 5.20
C GLU A 40 -11.47 -3.46 6.69
N LEU A 41 -11.51 -2.17 7.04
CA LEU A 41 -11.50 -1.76 8.43
C LEU A 41 -12.85 -2.10 9.09
N PRO A 42 -12.85 -2.55 10.36
CA PRO A 42 -14.07 -2.88 11.06
C PRO A 42 -14.86 -1.65 11.54
N PHE A 43 -14.36 -0.44 11.27
CA PHE A 43 -14.96 0.84 11.63
C PHE A 43 -14.65 1.91 10.58
N GLU A 44 -15.37 3.02 10.63
CA GLU A 44 -15.10 4.20 9.83
C GLU A 44 -14.09 5.11 10.52
N LEU A 45 -13.05 5.53 9.80
CA LEU A 45 -12.07 6.49 10.31
C LEU A 45 -12.72 7.88 10.46
N PRO A 46 -12.42 8.63 11.54
CA PRO A 46 -12.86 10.00 11.69
C PRO A 46 -12.21 10.90 10.62
N ASP A 47 -12.86 12.01 10.28
CA ASP A 47 -12.42 12.93 9.23
C ASP A 47 -10.95 13.36 9.37
N SER A 48 -10.47 13.58 10.61
CA SER A 48 -9.09 13.96 10.89
C SER A 48 -8.03 12.90 10.54
N ALA A 49 -8.42 11.63 10.53
CA ALA A 49 -7.54 10.54 10.08
C ALA A 49 -7.70 10.30 8.57
N ALA A 50 -8.94 10.35 8.08
CA ALA A 50 -9.26 10.18 6.67
C ALA A 50 -8.65 11.28 5.77
N GLU A 51 -8.45 12.50 6.29
CA GLU A 51 -7.83 13.59 5.52
C GLU A 51 -6.33 13.37 5.22
N ASN A 52 -5.66 12.48 5.97
CA ASN A 52 -4.22 12.24 5.85
C ASN A 52 -3.90 10.92 5.11
N VAL A 53 -4.90 10.07 4.87
CA VAL A 53 -4.72 8.71 4.34
C VAL A 53 -5.59 8.47 3.10
N ASP A 54 -5.01 7.84 2.09
CA ASP A 54 -5.77 7.28 0.97
C ASP A 54 -6.46 5.99 1.42
N LEU A 55 -7.75 6.09 1.74
CA LEU A 55 -8.55 4.99 2.28
C LEU A 55 -8.62 3.77 1.34
N ASP A 56 -8.57 3.99 0.02
CA ASP A 56 -8.63 2.90 -0.98
C ASP A 56 -7.31 2.11 -1.05
N SER A 57 -6.25 2.66 -0.46
CA SER A 57 -4.92 2.06 -0.40
C SER A 57 -4.64 1.27 0.88
N ILE A 58 -5.61 1.21 1.80
CA ILE A 58 -5.47 0.45 3.06
C ILE A 58 -5.29 -1.03 2.73
N ARG A 59 -4.24 -1.63 3.28
CA ARG A 59 -3.88 -3.02 3.07
C ARG A 59 -3.47 -3.64 4.39
N PHE A 60 -4.13 -4.72 4.76
CA PHE A 60 -3.72 -5.56 5.87
C PHE A 60 -2.33 -6.13 5.60
N SER A 61 -1.47 -6.01 6.61
CA SER A 61 -0.08 -6.46 6.59
C SER A 61 0.08 -7.71 7.43
N THR A 62 -0.28 -7.65 8.72
CA THR A 62 -0.18 -8.77 9.66
C THR A 62 -1.00 -8.51 10.92
N GLU A 63 -1.14 -9.54 11.74
CA GLU A 63 -1.55 -9.43 13.14
C GLU A 63 -0.34 -9.66 14.05
N TYR A 64 -0.25 -8.94 15.16
CA TYR A 64 0.78 -9.11 16.19
C TYR A 64 0.21 -8.72 17.56
N GLU A 65 0.37 -9.59 18.56
CA GLU A 65 -0.10 -9.36 19.95
C GLU A 65 -1.56 -8.87 20.11
N GLY A 66 -2.47 -9.33 19.24
CA GLY A 66 -3.88 -8.91 19.26
C GLY A 66 -4.14 -7.58 18.54
N GLU A 67 -3.17 -7.08 17.78
CA GLU A 67 -3.33 -5.89 16.95
C GLU A 67 -3.24 -6.25 15.48
N ARG A 68 -4.21 -5.79 14.70
CA ARG A 68 -4.21 -5.85 13.25
C ARG A 68 -3.49 -4.60 12.72
N LEU A 69 -2.43 -4.85 11.95
CA LEU A 69 -1.57 -3.82 11.39
C LEU A 69 -1.87 -3.65 9.90
N TYR A 70 -2.25 -2.44 9.52
CA TYR A 70 -2.56 -2.06 8.14
C TYR A 70 -1.60 -0.99 7.66
N LEU A 71 -1.16 -1.10 6.41
CA LEU A 71 -0.42 -0.06 5.73
C LEU A 71 -1.33 0.66 4.74
N ALA A 72 -1.12 1.95 4.58
CA ALA A 72 -1.82 2.77 3.61
C ALA A 72 -0.90 3.85 3.04
N LYS A 73 -1.20 4.34 1.84
CA LYS A 73 -0.58 5.54 1.30
C LYS A 73 -1.13 6.76 2.02
N GLY A 74 -0.27 7.71 2.34
CA GLY A 74 -0.71 9.04 2.77
C GLY A 74 -1.25 9.84 1.57
N VAL A 75 -2.02 10.88 1.85
CA VAL A 75 -2.50 11.81 0.80
C VAL A 75 -1.38 12.65 0.19
N THR A 76 -0.30 12.88 0.95
CA THR A 76 0.90 13.54 0.44
C THR A 76 1.75 12.55 -0.35
N ALA A 77 2.35 13.02 -1.44
CA ALA A 77 3.35 12.24 -2.16
C ALA A 77 4.43 11.74 -1.17
N ASP A 78 4.85 10.49 -1.35
CA ASP A 78 5.91 9.85 -0.56
C ASP A 78 5.59 9.69 0.93
N ALA A 79 4.30 9.64 1.30
CA ALA A 79 3.88 9.25 2.65
C ALA A 79 3.31 7.84 2.70
N VAL A 80 3.66 7.12 3.77
CA VAL A 80 3.06 5.84 4.16
C VAL A 80 2.58 5.93 5.59
N CYS A 81 1.44 5.32 5.86
CA CYS A 81 0.78 5.31 7.15
C CYS A 81 0.64 3.88 7.66
N LEU A 82 0.85 3.70 8.96
CA LEU A 82 0.50 2.49 9.69
C LEU A 82 -0.71 2.77 10.56
N LEU A 83 -1.74 1.96 10.38
CA LEU A 83 -2.90 1.89 11.25
C LEU A 83 -2.77 0.65 12.12
N VAL A 84 -2.93 0.83 13.42
CA VAL A 84 -2.89 -0.24 14.43
C VAL A 84 -4.26 -0.33 15.07
N VAL A 85 -4.90 -1.49 14.89
CA VAL A 85 -6.26 -1.75 15.34
C VAL A 85 -6.25 -2.93 16.32
N PRO A 86 -6.51 -2.71 17.61
CA PRO A 86 -6.60 -3.82 18.58
C PRO A 86 -7.86 -4.67 18.35
N GLU A 87 -7.92 -5.86 18.94
CA GLU A 87 -9.03 -6.83 18.79
C GLU A 87 -10.41 -6.28 19.22
N ASP A 88 -10.45 -5.37 20.19
CA ASP A 88 -11.68 -4.72 20.66
C ASP A 88 -12.10 -3.53 19.77
N HIS A 89 -11.24 -3.15 18.82
CA HIS A 89 -11.43 -2.07 17.84
C HIS A 89 -11.56 -0.67 18.46
N ASP A 90 -11.37 -0.54 19.76
CA ASP A 90 -11.30 0.74 20.47
C ASP A 90 -9.85 1.25 20.48
N ASP A 91 -9.63 2.53 20.77
CA ASP A 91 -8.28 3.10 20.94
C ASP A 91 -7.25 2.82 19.82
N TRP A 92 -7.72 2.63 18.58
CA TRP A 92 -6.86 2.47 17.41
C TRP A 92 -5.96 3.70 17.23
N SER A 93 -4.80 3.49 16.60
CA SER A 93 -3.82 4.55 16.36
C SER A 93 -3.37 4.56 14.91
N ILE A 94 -2.99 5.75 14.43
CA ILE A 94 -2.45 5.94 13.10
C ILE A 94 -1.22 6.83 13.14
N GLY A 95 -0.17 6.41 12.45
CA GLY A 95 1.05 7.19 12.28
C GLY A 95 1.49 7.20 10.82
N CYS A 96 1.74 8.39 10.29
CA CYS A 96 2.21 8.58 8.93
C CYS A 96 3.62 9.16 8.92
N GLY A 97 4.43 8.75 7.96
CA GLY A 97 5.76 9.30 7.74
C GLY A 97 6.20 9.15 6.29
N SER A 98 7.43 9.58 6.00
CA SER A 98 7.96 9.56 4.64
C SER A 98 8.50 8.18 4.24
N THR A 99 8.27 7.77 2.99
CA THR A 99 8.73 6.50 2.42
C THR A 99 10.25 6.40 2.26
N ASP A 100 10.98 7.52 2.35
CA ASP A 100 12.43 7.57 2.20
C ASP A 100 13.21 7.16 3.46
N GLY A 101 12.51 6.83 4.55
CA GLY A 101 13.13 6.48 5.83
C GLY A 101 12.35 5.46 6.63
N THR A 102 12.95 5.05 7.75
CA THR A 102 12.27 4.25 8.76
C THR A 102 11.32 5.13 9.54
N ILE A 103 10.04 4.75 9.60
CA ILE A 103 9.02 5.49 10.34
C ILE A 103 8.71 4.70 11.61
N ALA A 104 8.92 5.31 12.77
CA ALA A 104 8.48 4.76 14.04
C ALA A 104 7.09 5.29 14.39
N VAL A 105 6.15 4.39 14.65
CA VAL A 105 4.81 4.70 15.16
C VAL A 105 4.74 4.13 16.56
N GLU A 106 4.69 5.03 17.55
CA GLU A 106 4.52 4.67 18.96
C GLU A 106 3.07 4.26 19.21
N THR A 107 2.87 3.04 19.70
CA THR A 107 1.54 2.50 20.05
C THR A 107 1.54 1.93 21.46
N ALA A 108 0.38 1.47 21.93
CA ALA A 108 0.26 0.85 23.25
C ALA A 108 1.02 -0.50 23.35
N ALA A 109 1.08 -1.29 22.27
CA ALA A 109 1.85 -2.54 22.24
C ALA A 109 3.36 -2.34 22.05
N GLY A 110 3.78 -1.15 21.61
CA GLY A 110 5.18 -0.79 21.44
C GLY A 110 5.42 0.05 20.19
N PRO A 111 6.69 0.41 19.92
CA PRO A 111 7.04 1.14 18.72
C PRO A 111 7.08 0.17 17.54
N TYR A 112 6.23 0.41 16.56
CA TYR A 112 6.33 -0.25 15.26
C TYR A 112 7.20 0.56 14.32
N SER A 113 7.96 -0.13 13.49
CA SER A 113 8.88 0.45 12.52
C SER A 113 8.45 0.04 11.11
N ILE A 114 8.16 1.02 10.25
CA ILE A 114 7.81 0.83 8.84
C ILE A 114 9.07 1.04 7.99
N ARG A 115 9.29 0.15 7.01
CA ARG A 115 10.39 0.25 6.05
C ARG A 115 9.98 -0.11 4.62
N PRO A 116 10.55 0.54 3.60
CA PRO A 116 10.32 0.16 2.21
C PRO A 116 10.91 -1.23 1.90
N ASP A 117 10.44 -1.83 0.81
CA ASP A 117 10.88 -3.14 0.36
C ASP A 117 12.39 -3.19 0.14
N GLY A 118 13.03 -4.24 0.67
CA GLY A 118 14.47 -4.45 0.53
C GLY A 118 15.33 -3.56 1.44
N ALA A 119 14.74 -2.67 2.24
CA ALA A 119 15.46 -1.98 3.30
C ALA A 119 15.91 -2.99 4.38
N PRO A 120 17.12 -2.83 4.94
CA PRO A 120 17.60 -3.69 6.01
C PRO A 120 16.76 -3.50 7.27
N ILE A 121 16.71 -4.54 8.08
CA ILE A 121 16.09 -4.50 9.41
C ILE A 121 17.08 -3.84 10.37
N PRO A 122 16.66 -2.82 11.15
CA PRO A 122 17.51 -2.23 12.18
C PRO A 122 18.03 -3.28 13.18
N GLU A 123 19.22 -3.06 13.73
CA GLU A 123 19.75 -3.96 14.78
C GLU A 123 18.88 -3.88 16.03
N GLY A 124 18.44 -5.04 16.53
CA GLY A 124 17.59 -5.15 17.72
C GLY A 124 16.09 -5.29 17.41
N ASP A 125 15.66 -4.87 16.22
CA ASP A 125 14.27 -5.02 15.78
C ASP A 125 13.88 -6.48 15.51
N THR A 126 12.62 -6.81 15.77
CA THR A 126 12.02 -8.10 15.38
C THR A 126 11.18 -7.93 14.12
N GLU A 127 11.50 -8.68 13.07
CA GLU A 127 10.73 -8.66 11.81
C GLU A 127 9.33 -9.26 11.98
N LEU A 128 8.31 -8.52 11.56
CA LEU A 128 6.94 -9.03 11.43
C LEU A 128 6.62 -9.36 9.97
N THR A 129 6.92 -8.41 9.07
CA THR A 129 6.76 -8.54 7.62
C THR A 129 7.94 -7.84 6.92
N PRO A 130 8.09 -7.97 5.59
CA PRO A 130 9.13 -7.21 4.87
C PRO A 130 9.09 -5.69 5.10
N ASN A 131 7.91 -5.14 5.43
CA ASN A 131 7.72 -3.70 5.66
C ASN A 131 7.55 -3.31 7.13
N LEU A 132 7.41 -4.27 8.06
CA LEU A 132 7.12 -4.00 9.48
C LEU A 132 8.08 -4.73 10.42
N SER A 133 8.52 -4.04 11.46
CA SER A 133 9.19 -4.62 12.63
C SER A 133 8.67 -4.00 13.93
N VAL A 134 8.88 -4.73 15.03
CA VAL A 134 8.77 -4.20 16.40
C VAL A 134 10.15 -3.72 16.83
N VAL A 135 10.22 -2.51 17.37
CA VAL A 135 11.48 -1.94 17.88
C VAL A 135 11.85 -2.61 19.20
N GLY A 136 13.08 -3.11 19.30
CA GLY A 136 13.61 -3.87 20.45
C GLY A 136 14.63 -3.13 21.31
#